data_AF-A0A803N883-F1
#
_entry.id   AF-A0A803N883-F1
#
_cell.length_a   1.000
_cell.length_b   1.000
_cell.length_c   1.000
_cell.angle_alpha   90.00
_cell.angle_beta   90.00
_cell.angle_gamma   90.00
#
_symmetry.space_group_name_H-M   'P 1'
#
loop_
_entity.id
_entity.type
_entity.pdbx_description
1 polymer ?
#
loop_
_entity_poly.entity_id
_entity_poly.type
_entity_poly.pdbx_seq_one_letter_code
_entity_poly.pdbx_strand_id
1 'polypeptide(L)'
;MIKTPIQQCISESRRPTHPNNSPLRCAVLGAGFAGLSVAWHLLFHSPNELKVKVDIFDDVGIAGGASGVAGGLVHPYSPKVKPLWRADECWTEFLNLLNVAEAAAAAASTDDFIVRRTGILRPPVNHKILDVMHQNALNSLPTCPIQTLDGTSARDLIPNLCTPLNTAFFMPLAVNLNPHNYLKALFLATQHLVNKISSTGFPTKEITLHNKLVASLSQLGDEYDSVIVCLGARVDMLPELSGKLPLRTCRGIVAHLQLHDSLCEEYCEDSPSILSDAWLAVQGSKRLLLGSTWDWESRNFSSIVSSEEASGTLQQLLPKASMVYPQITKWTLTGAQAGVRAMPPLTPQGSFPLLGSIDDLVGGDCSSKYWLIGGLGARGLLYHGWLGKLTAQAVLSSGEGVLPPELTSWKKMKSK
;
A
#
# COMPACT_ATOMS: atom_id res chain seq x y z
N MET A 1 -38.35 -7.68 -43.03
CA MET A 1 -37.82 -6.45 -43.65
C MET A 1 -37.66 -5.44 -42.52
N ILE A 2 -36.51 -4.92 -42.11
CA ILE A 2 -35.16 -4.82 -42.68
C ILE A 2 -34.18 -5.07 -41.52
N LYS A 3 -33.22 -5.98 -41.72
CA LYS A 3 -32.01 -6.13 -40.89
C LYS A 3 -30.85 -5.59 -41.71
N THR A 4 -30.00 -4.75 -41.10
CA THR A 4 -28.52 -4.62 -41.23
C THR A 4 -28.06 -3.23 -40.71
N PRO A 5 -26.75 -2.96 -40.50
CA PRO A 5 -25.67 -3.81 -39.94
C PRO A 5 -24.71 -3.03 -38.99
N ILE A 6 -24.15 -3.68 -37.97
CA ILE A 6 -22.82 -3.31 -37.45
C ILE A 6 -22.06 -4.61 -37.18
N GLN A 7 -21.28 -5.03 -38.17
CA GLN A 7 -20.30 -6.09 -38.05
C GLN A 7 -19.14 -5.73 -39.00
N GLN A 8 -17.92 -6.02 -38.55
CA GLN A 8 -16.62 -5.82 -39.22
C GLN A 8 -15.90 -4.49 -38.94
N CYS A 9 -15.09 -4.51 -37.88
CA CYS A 9 -13.64 -4.28 -37.99
C CYS A 9 -12.98 -4.75 -36.68
N ILE A 10 -12.88 -6.07 -36.52
CA ILE A 10 -11.89 -6.67 -35.61
C ILE A 10 -10.79 -7.18 -36.54
N SER A 11 -9.79 -6.34 -36.76
CA SER A 11 -8.54 -6.75 -37.38
C SER A 11 -7.89 -7.79 -36.47
N GLU A 12 -7.51 -8.92 -37.07
CA GLU A 12 -6.85 -10.06 -36.46
C GLU A 12 -5.56 -9.64 -35.73
N SER A 13 -5.69 -9.41 -34.43
CA SER A 13 -4.57 -9.46 -33.50
C SER A 13 -4.25 -10.93 -33.25
N ARG A 14 -3.00 -11.32 -33.54
CA ARG A 14 -2.46 -12.67 -33.30
C ARG A 14 -2.81 -13.11 -31.88
N ARG A 15 -3.68 -14.11 -31.75
CA ARG A 15 -3.81 -14.89 -30.51
C ARG A 15 -2.45 -15.56 -30.27
N PRO A 16 -1.83 -15.42 -29.08
CA PRO A 16 -0.76 -16.33 -28.71
C PRO A 16 -1.37 -17.72 -28.62
N THR A 17 -0.98 -18.60 -29.53
CA THR A 17 -1.27 -20.03 -29.45
C THR A 17 -0.37 -20.62 -28.36
N HIS A 18 -0.77 -20.49 -27.10
CA HIS A 18 -0.18 -21.30 -26.05
C HIS A 18 -0.61 -22.75 -26.29
N PRO A 19 0.32 -23.71 -26.42
CA PRO A 19 -0.04 -25.12 -26.42
C PRO A 19 -0.77 -25.41 -25.11
N ASN A 20 -1.98 -25.94 -25.23
CA ASN A 20 -3.07 -25.86 -24.25
C ASN A 20 -2.88 -26.73 -22.98
N ASN A 21 -1.68 -26.78 -22.39
CA ASN A 21 -1.41 -27.61 -21.23
C ASN A 21 -0.35 -27.10 -20.23
N SER A 22 0.51 -26.15 -20.60
CA SER A 22 1.50 -25.57 -19.68
C SER A 22 0.90 -24.46 -18.81
N PRO A 23 1.19 -24.42 -17.51
CA PRO A 23 0.73 -23.35 -16.63
C PRO A 23 1.38 -22.01 -16.99
N LEU A 24 0.63 -20.91 -16.89
CA LEU A 24 1.19 -19.57 -16.84
C LEU A 24 1.98 -19.43 -15.54
N ARG A 25 3.29 -19.21 -15.64
CA ARG A 25 4.19 -19.08 -14.48
C ARG A 25 4.55 -17.61 -14.27
N CYS A 26 4.18 -17.09 -13.11
CA CYS A 26 4.45 -15.71 -12.72
C CYS A 26 5.41 -15.67 -11.53
N ALA A 27 6.54 -14.96 -11.68
CA ALA A 27 7.39 -14.58 -10.56
C ALA A 27 6.97 -13.21 -10.05
N VAL A 28 6.79 -13.05 -8.74
CA VAL A 28 6.51 -11.76 -8.08
C VAL A 28 7.66 -11.43 -7.15
N LEU A 29 8.38 -10.33 -7.41
CA LEU A 29 9.55 -9.95 -6.61
C LEU A 29 9.16 -8.93 -5.54
N GLY A 30 9.07 -9.40 -4.29
CA GLY A 30 8.72 -8.62 -3.10
C GLY A 30 7.38 -9.03 -2.50
N ALA A 31 7.34 -9.27 -1.19
CA ALA A 31 6.17 -9.70 -0.42
C ALA A 31 5.54 -8.55 0.41
N GLY A 32 5.60 -7.33 -0.12
CA GLY A 32 4.94 -6.14 0.44
C GLY A 32 3.54 -5.91 -0.13
N PHE A 33 3.02 -4.68 0.04
CA PHE A 33 1.67 -4.31 -0.45
C PHE A 33 1.46 -4.61 -1.93
N ALA A 34 2.39 -4.19 -2.80
CA ALA A 34 2.28 -4.38 -4.25
C ALA A 34 2.28 -5.87 -4.63
N GLY A 35 3.25 -6.63 -4.14
CA GLY A 35 3.46 -8.02 -4.53
C GLY A 35 2.33 -8.95 -4.08
N LEU A 36 1.86 -8.80 -2.83
CA LEU A 36 0.75 -9.62 -2.35
C LEU A 36 -0.58 -9.24 -3.00
N SER A 37 -0.78 -7.96 -3.33
CA SER A 37 -1.95 -7.54 -4.10
C SER A 37 -1.99 -8.15 -5.50
N VAL A 38 -0.89 -8.04 -6.27
CA VAL A 38 -0.85 -8.59 -7.64
C VAL A 38 -0.95 -10.11 -7.62
N ALA A 39 -0.33 -10.80 -6.66
CA ALA A 39 -0.44 -12.26 -6.52
C ALA A 39 -1.90 -12.69 -6.27
N TRP A 40 -2.61 -12.04 -5.34
CA TRP A 40 -4.03 -12.26 -5.12
C TRP A 40 -4.84 -12.06 -6.40
N HIS A 41 -4.65 -10.93 -7.08
CA HIS A 41 -5.43 -10.59 -8.27
C HIS A 41 -5.13 -11.48 -9.49
N LEU A 42 -3.88 -11.95 -9.66
CA LEU A 42 -3.53 -12.92 -10.71
C LEU A 42 -4.32 -14.22 -10.53
N LEU A 43 -4.40 -14.71 -9.30
CA LEU A 43 -5.11 -15.96 -8.98
C LEU A 43 -6.63 -15.77 -8.99
N PHE A 44 -7.12 -14.61 -8.52
CA PHE A 44 -8.55 -14.34 -8.44
C PHE A 44 -9.18 -14.00 -9.80
N HIS A 45 -8.50 -13.24 -10.65
CA HIS A 45 -9.04 -12.80 -11.95
C HIS A 45 -8.68 -13.70 -13.13
N SER A 46 -7.76 -14.66 -12.96
CA SER A 46 -7.50 -15.66 -14.00
C SER A 46 -8.73 -16.55 -14.21
N PRO A 47 -9.06 -16.91 -15.47
CA PRO A 47 -10.09 -17.90 -15.78
C PRO A 47 -9.86 -19.20 -14.99
N ASN A 48 -10.93 -19.93 -14.65
CA ASN A 48 -10.82 -21.14 -13.84
C ASN A 48 -10.04 -22.25 -14.58
N GLU A 49 -10.14 -22.27 -15.90
CA GLU A 49 -9.51 -23.23 -16.80
C GLU A 49 -8.02 -22.91 -17.02
N LEU A 50 -7.62 -21.66 -16.81
CA LEU A 50 -6.23 -21.25 -16.97
C LEU A 50 -5.42 -21.75 -15.78
N LYS A 51 -4.41 -22.58 -16.07
CA LYS A 51 -3.45 -22.99 -15.05
C LYS A 51 -2.52 -21.81 -14.75
N VAL A 52 -2.43 -21.38 -13.48
CA VAL A 52 -1.60 -20.24 -13.04
C VAL A 52 -0.76 -20.64 -11.83
N LYS A 53 0.55 -20.45 -11.90
CA LYS A 53 1.46 -20.63 -10.78
C LYS A 53 2.10 -19.29 -10.43
N VAL A 54 1.97 -18.87 -9.18
CA VAL A 54 2.58 -17.63 -8.68
C VAL A 54 3.66 -17.97 -7.66
N ASP A 55 4.90 -17.64 -7.99
CA ASP A 55 6.05 -17.75 -7.08
C ASP A 55 6.44 -16.35 -6.58
N ILE A 56 6.29 -16.10 -5.29
CA ILE A 56 6.68 -14.84 -4.65
C ILE A 56 8.08 -15.00 -4.07
N PHE A 57 8.99 -14.07 -4.40
CA PHE A 57 10.36 -14.04 -3.89
C PHE A 57 10.56 -12.83 -2.99
N ASP A 58 10.99 -13.05 -1.75
CA ASP A 58 11.38 -12.00 -0.81
C ASP A 58 12.48 -12.51 0.12
N ASP A 59 13.51 -11.72 0.41
CA ASP A 59 14.67 -12.15 1.21
C ASP A 59 14.45 -12.07 2.72
N VAL A 60 13.43 -11.33 3.16
CA VAL A 60 13.06 -11.16 4.56
C VAL A 60 11.76 -11.91 4.87
N GLY A 61 10.86 -11.94 3.88
CA GLY A 61 9.53 -12.53 3.96
C GLY A 61 8.43 -11.47 3.96
N ILE A 62 7.20 -11.93 4.18
CA ILE A 62 6.00 -11.08 4.15
C ILE A 62 6.18 -9.86 5.05
N ALA A 63 5.88 -8.69 4.48
CA ALA A 63 5.95 -7.39 5.16
C ALA A 63 7.36 -6.98 5.65
N GLY A 64 8.44 -7.64 5.22
CA GLY A 64 9.80 -7.36 5.69
C GLY A 64 10.39 -5.99 5.30
N GLY A 65 9.77 -5.29 4.35
CA GLY A 65 10.18 -3.96 3.89
C GLY A 65 9.35 -2.80 4.48
N ALA A 66 9.33 -1.67 3.76
CA ALA A 66 8.58 -0.48 4.15
C ALA A 66 7.06 -0.70 4.31
N SER A 67 6.51 -1.78 3.76
CA SER A 67 5.10 -2.13 3.93
C SER A 67 4.77 -2.54 5.37
N GLY A 68 5.63 -3.32 6.03
CA GLY A 68 5.42 -3.73 7.43
C GLY A 68 5.62 -2.61 8.44
N VAL A 69 6.46 -1.63 8.11
CA VAL A 69 6.78 -0.46 8.97
C VAL A 69 5.74 0.66 8.85
N ALA A 70 4.82 0.58 7.88
CA ALA A 70 3.85 1.64 7.64
C ALA A 70 2.99 1.94 8.88
N GLY A 71 2.56 3.19 9.03
CA GLY A 71 1.73 3.58 10.18
C GLY A 71 0.30 3.07 10.17
N GLY A 72 -0.14 2.34 9.14
CA GLY A 72 -1.48 1.73 9.12
C GLY A 72 -2.66 2.67 8.87
N LEU A 73 -2.44 3.98 8.82
CA LEU A 73 -3.51 4.98 8.62
C LEU A 73 -3.96 5.02 7.16
N VAL A 74 -5.19 4.57 6.88
CA VAL A 74 -5.75 4.50 5.53
C VAL A 74 -6.99 5.35 5.39
N HIS A 75 -6.95 6.24 4.41
CA HIS A 75 -8.06 7.09 4.01
C HIS A 75 -7.82 7.60 2.58
N PRO A 76 -8.87 7.94 1.82
CA PRO A 76 -8.77 8.34 0.41
C PRO A 76 -8.34 9.79 0.17
N TYR A 77 -7.77 10.47 1.17
CA TYR A 77 -7.59 11.93 1.13
C TYR A 77 -6.13 12.38 1.18
N SER A 78 -5.87 13.54 0.57
CA SER A 78 -4.63 14.29 0.73
C SER A 78 -4.52 14.91 2.13
N PRO A 79 -3.34 15.44 2.52
CA PRO A 79 -3.19 16.20 3.76
C PRO A 79 -4.10 17.45 3.85
N LYS A 80 -4.64 17.93 2.73
CA LYS A 80 -5.61 19.04 2.70
C LYS A 80 -7.05 18.54 2.59
N VAL A 81 -7.29 17.27 2.93
CA VAL A 81 -8.58 16.55 2.88
C VAL A 81 -9.28 16.54 1.51
N LYS A 82 -8.56 16.87 0.43
CA LYS A 82 -9.02 16.67 -0.95
C LYS A 82 -8.97 15.18 -1.32
N PRO A 83 -9.99 14.61 -2.00
CA PRO A 83 -9.89 13.27 -2.57
C PRO A 83 -8.62 13.10 -3.41
N LEU A 84 -7.95 11.97 -3.25
CA LEU A 84 -6.79 11.62 -4.07
C LEU A 84 -7.24 11.24 -5.50
N TRP A 85 -6.27 11.16 -6.42
CA TRP A 85 -6.54 10.66 -7.76
C TRP A 85 -7.03 9.21 -7.68
N ARG A 86 -8.13 8.90 -8.39
CA ARG A 86 -8.78 7.58 -8.38
C ARG A 86 -9.09 7.05 -6.98
N ALA A 87 -9.40 7.97 -6.07
CA ALA A 87 -9.54 7.65 -4.66
C ALA A 87 -10.67 6.67 -4.37
N ASP A 88 -11.77 6.74 -5.11
CA ASP A 88 -12.92 5.85 -4.90
C ASP A 88 -12.60 4.41 -5.35
N GLU A 89 -11.96 4.25 -6.50
CA GLU A 89 -11.50 2.94 -6.99
C GLU A 89 -10.46 2.32 -6.05
N CYS A 90 -9.51 3.12 -5.58
CA CYS A 90 -8.47 2.66 -4.66
C CYS A 90 -9.05 2.30 -3.29
N TRP A 91 -9.96 3.11 -2.77
CA TRP A 91 -10.62 2.85 -1.49
C TRP A 91 -11.49 1.59 -1.55
N THR A 92 -12.27 1.43 -2.61
CA THR A 92 -13.11 0.26 -2.82
C THR A 92 -12.27 -1.02 -2.88
N GLU A 93 -11.19 -1.03 -3.68
CA GLU A 93 -10.36 -2.22 -3.80
C GLU A 93 -9.55 -2.49 -2.51
N PHE A 94 -9.11 -1.43 -1.81
CA PHE A 94 -8.52 -1.56 -0.48
C PHE A 94 -9.46 -2.28 0.49
N LEU A 95 -10.72 -1.85 0.59
CA LEU A 95 -11.72 -2.46 1.47
C LEU A 95 -11.99 -3.92 1.07
N ASN A 96 -12.03 -4.23 -0.22
CA ASN A 96 -12.18 -5.60 -0.70
C ASN A 96 -11.04 -6.50 -0.18
N LEU A 97 -9.79 -6.09 -0.36
CA LEU A 97 -8.64 -6.87 0.12
C LEU A 97 -8.57 -6.94 1.65
N LEU A 98 -8.99 -5.88 2.35
CA LEU A 98 -9.09 -5.89 3.81
C LEU A 98 -10.10 -6.94 4.29
N ASN A 99 -11.30 -6.94 3.72
CA ASN A 99 -12.35 -7.90 4.09
C ASN A 99 -11.92 -9.35 3.81
N VAL A 100 -11.22 -9.57 2.69
CA VAL A 100 -10.63 -10.88 2.34
C VAL A 100 -9.59 -11.32 3.37
N ALA A 101 -8.70 -10.41 3.78
CA ALA A 101 -7.69 -10.70 4.79
C ALA A 101 -8.31 -11.02 6.16
N GLU A 102 -9.28 -10.22 6.62
CA GLU A 102 -9.98 -10.48 7.88
C GLU A 102 -10.74 -11.80 7.88
N ALA A 103 -11.42 -12.14 6.78
CA ALA A 103 -12.13 -13.41 6.68
C ALA A 103 -11.18 -14.61 6.78
N ALA A 104 -9.99 -14.52 6.19
CA ALA A 104 -8.98 -15.57 6.28
C ALA A 104 -8.38 -15.68 7.68
N ALA A 105 -8.11 -14.55 8.34
CA ALA A 105 -7.61 -14.51 9.71
C ALA A 105 -8.63 -15.08 10.71
N ALA A 106 -9.91 -14.72 10.57
CA ALA A 106 -10.99 -15.26 11.38
C ALA A 106 -11.12 -16.79 11.20
N ALA A 107 -11.03 -17.28 9.96
CA ALA A 107 -11.05 -18.72 9.69
C ALA A 107 -9.87 -19.48 10.30
N ALA A 108 -8.71 -18.83 10.44
CA ALA A 108 -7.52 -19.39 11.08
C ALA A 108 -7.47 -19.18 12.60
N SER A 109 -8.49 -18.55 13.20
CA SER A 109 -8.55 -18.23 14.64
C SER A 109 -7.31 -17.47 15.14
N THR A 110 -6.81 -16.52 14.35
CA THR A 110 -5.70 -15.67 14.76
C THR A 110 -6.24 -14.49 15.58
N ASP A 111 -5.81 -14.36 16.84
CA ASP A 111 -6.21 -13.25 17.73
C ASP A 111 -5.43 -11.94 17.44
N ASP A 112 -4.60 -11.93 16.41
CA ASP A 112 -3.79 -10.78 16.04
C ASP A 112 -4.66 -9.64 15.47
N PHE A 113 -4.54 -8.46 16.07
CA PHE A 113 -5.19 -7.24 15.59
C PHE A 113 -4.81 -6.93 14.13
N ILE A 114 -5.82 -6.84 13.25
CA ILE A 114 -5.64 -6.44 11.83
C ILE A 114 -6.05 -5.00 11.60
N VAL A 115 -7.23 -4.57 12.05
CA VAL A 115 -7.79 -3.25 11.71
C VAL A 115 -8.75 -2.70 12.76
N ARG A 116 -8.62 -1.39 13.06
CA ARG A 116 -9.56 -0.61 13.86
C ARG A 116 -10.39 0.24 12.93
N ARG A 117 -11.71 0.17 13.13
CA ARG A 117 -12.71 0.97 12.42
C ARG A 117 -13.23 2.10 13.30
N THR A 118 -12.33 2.77 14.02
CA THR A 118 -12.67 3.90 14.90
C THR A 118 -12.56 5.25 14.19
N GLY A 119 -12.18 5.27 12.92
CA GLY A 119 -12.00 6.49 12.14
C GLY A 119 -10.61 7.11 12.29
N ILE A 120 -10.42 8.23 11.59
CA ILE A 120 -9.23 9.08 11.68
C ILE A 120 -9.66 10.53 11.84
N LEU A 121 -9.12 11.22 12.86
CA LEU A 121 -9.36 12.63 13.12
C LEU A 121 -8.16 13.47 12.69
N ARG A 122 -8.41 14.56 11.96
CA ARG A 122 -7.38 15.49 11.50
C ARG A 122 -7.66 16.91 12.01
N PRO A 123 -7.05 17.31 13.14
CA PRO A 123 -7.03 18.69 13.58
C PRO A 123 -6.11 19.52 12.65
N PRO A 124 -6.58 20.63 12.06
CA PRO A 124 -5.73 21.59 11.38
C PRO A 124 -4.93 22.40 12.41
N VAL A 125 -3.64 22.58 12.14
CA VAL A 125 -2.72 23.36 12.99
C VAL A 125 -2.31 24.70 12.36
N ASN A 126 -2.79 24.99 11.14
CA ASN A 126 -2.40 26.17 10.37
C ASN A 126 -3.62 26.80 9.68
N HIS A 127 -3.87 28.09 9.97
CA HIS A 127 -4.97 28.85 9.38
C HIS A 127 -4.94 28.88 7.86
N LYS A 128 -3.76 28.89 7.23
CA LYS A 128 -3.62 28.97 5.76
C LYS A 128 -4.23 27.77 5.03
N ILE A 129 -4.34 26.61 5.70
CA ILE A 129 -4.91 25.41 5.08
C ILE A 129 -6.34 25.14 5.54
N LEU A 130 -6.85 25.84 6.55
CA LEU A 130 -8.17 25.62 7.13
C LEU A 130 -9.27 25.82 6.08
N ASP A 131 -9.30 26.97 5.41
CA ASP A 131 -10.30 27.30 4.40
C ASP A 131 -10.28 26.29 3.25
N VAL A 132 -9.08 25.91 2.81
CA VAL A 132 -8.89 24.89 1.76
C VAL A 132 -9.43 23.54 2.21
N MET A 133 -9.23 23.16 3.47
CA MET A 133 -9.74 21.90 4.02
C MET A 133 -11.27 21.92 4.12
N HIS A 134 -11.89 23.01 4.55
CA HIS A 134 -13.35 23.14 4.53
C HIS A 134 -13.91 22.96 3.11
N GLN A 135 -13.37 23.68 2.13
CA GLN A 135 -13.83 23.58 0.74
C GLN A 135 -13.64 22.17 0.18
N ASN A 136 -12.54 21.50 0.51
CA ASN A 136 -12.30 20.13 0.06
C ASN A 136 -13.21 19.11 0.74
N ALA A 137 -13.55 19.30 2.02
CA ALA A 137 -14.42 18.39 2.78
C ALA A 137 -15.85 18.34 2.21
N LEU A 138 -16.32 19.44 1.60
CA LEU A 138 -17.60 19.48 0.87
C LEU A 138 -17.64 18.51 -0.32
N ASN A 139 -16.48 18.19 -0.89
CA ASN A 139 -16.31 17.26 -1.99
C ASN A 139 -15.77 15.89 -1.51
N SER A 140 -16.07 15.52 -0.27
CA SER A 140 -15.69 14.21 0.28
C SER A 140 -16.38 13.07 -0.46
N LEU A 141 -15.72 11.90 -0.47
CA LEU A 141 -16.26 10.71 -1.09
C LEU A 141 -17.43 10.15 -0.27
N PRO A 142 -18.54 9.76 -0.91
CA PRO A 142 -19.65 9.10 -0.22
C PRO A 142 -19.22 7.81 0.50
N THR A 143 -18.24 7.10 -0.05
CA THR A 143 -17.69 5.85 0.48
C THR A 143 -16.75 6.05 1.68
N CYS A 144 -16.37 7.29 1.99
CA CYS A 144 -15.55 7.64 3.16
C CYS A 144 -15.78 9.11 3.56
N PRO A 145 -16.97 9.51 4.02
CA PRO A 145 -17.33 10.92 4.16
C PRO A 145 -16.44 11.65 5.19
N ILE A 146 -16.36 12.98 5.06
CA ILE A 146 -15.67 13.84 6.04
C ILE A 146 -16.71 14.63 6.83
N GLN A 147 -16.65 14.51 8.15
CA GLN A 147 -17.39 15.34 9.08
C GLN A 147 -16.50 16.48 9.58
N THR A 148 -17.01 17.71 9.56
CA THR A 148 -16.33 18.84 10.19
C THR A 148 -16.88 18.99 11.60
N LEU A 149 -16.00 18.92 12.59
CA LEU A 149 -16.33 18.98 14.01
C LEU A 149 -15.76 20.25 14.62
N ASP A 150 -16.48 20.84 15.58
CA ASP A 150 -15.92 21.86 16.45
C ASP A 150 -14.99 21.24 17.51
N GLY A 151 -14.28 22.07 18.27
CA GLY A 151 -13.33 21.59 19.26
C GLY A 151 -13.97 20.77 20.39
N THR A 152 -15.23 21.03 20.72
CA THR A 152 -15.95 20.27 21.77
C THR A 152 -16.29 18.87 21.28
N SER A 153 -16.94 18.76 20.12
CA SER A 153 -17.28 17.48 19.50
C SER A 153 -16.05 16.63 19.21
N ALA A 154 -14.93 17.27 18.84
CA ALA A 154 -13.66 16.58 18.62
C ALA A 154 -13.07 16.01 19.93
N ARG A 155 -13.23 16.72 21.07
CA ARG A 155 -12.80 16.24 22.39
C ARG A 155 -13.70 15.14 22.95
N ASP A 156 -14.97 15.11 22.56
CA ASP A 156 -15.87 14.00 22.91
C ASP A 156 -15.39 12.70 22.26
N LEU A 157 -14.84 12.76 21.04
CA LEU A 157 -14.23 11.60 20.36
C LEU A 157 -12.86 11.22 20.92
N ILE A 158 -12.04 12.20 21.28
CA ILE A 158 -10.69 11.98 21.83
C ILE A 158 -10.51 12.88 23.06
N PRO A 159 -10.67 12.33 24.28
CA PRO A 159 -10.42 13.07 25.50
C PRO A 159 -9.01 13.67 25.51
N ASN A 160 -8.87 14.90 26.02
CA ASN A 160 -7.62 15.67 26.04
C ASN A 160 -7.04 16.06 24.67
N LEU A 161 -7.82 15.98 23.60
CA LEU A 161 -7.42 16.54 22.31
C LEU A 161 -7.30 18.07 22.39
N CYS A 162 -6.23 18.59 21.80
CA CYS A 162 -6.06 20.01 21.50
C CYS A 162 -6.47 20.26 20.04
N THR A 163 -7.39 21.20 19.84
CA THR A 163 -7.81 21.68 18.51
C THR A 163 -7.42 23.16 18.39
N PRO A 164 -6.20 23.49 17.93
CA PRO A 164 -5.69 24.87 17.93
C PRO A 164 -6.61 25.88 17.22
N LEU A 165 -7.36 25.41 16.22
CA LEU A 165 -8.26 26.23 15.40
C LEU A 165 -9.74 25.96 15.71
N ASN A 166 -10.05 25.37 16.87
CA ASN A 166 -11.40 24.97 17.29
C ASN A 166 -12.19 24.16 16.24
N THR A 167 -11.47 23.42 15.38
CA THR A 167 -12.02 22.65 14.26
C THR A 167 -11.25 21.33 14.16
N ALA A 168 -11.90 20.27 13.70
CA ALA A 168 -11.26 19.03 13.28
C ALA A 168 -12.03 18.38 12.12
N PHE A 169 -11.33 17.65 11.26
CA PHE A 169 -11.92 16.91 10.14
C PHE A 169 -11.89 15.42 10.47
N PHE A 170 -13.06 14.86 10.72
CA PHE A 170 -13.23 13.46 11.10
C PHE A 170 -13.61 12.61 9.89
N MET A 171 -12.88 11.52 9.68
CA MET A 171 -13.16 10.51 8.66
C MET A 171 -13.63 9.24 9.40
N PRO A 172 -14.94 9.08 9.68
CA PRO A 172 -15.46 7.97 10.47
C PRO A 172 -15.21 6.60 9.85
N LEU A 173 -15.19 6.51 8.51
CA LEU A 173 -14.95 5.25 7.80
C LEU A 173 -13.46 4.99 7.50
N ALA A 174 -12.57 5.93 7.82
CA ALA A 174 -11.14 5.68 7.71
C ALA A 174 -10.70 4.64 8.75
N VAL A 175 -9.61 3.93 8.45
CA VAL A 175 -9.18 2.81 9.29
C VAL A 175 -7.72 2.94 9.68
N ASN A 176 -7.38 2.36 10.84
CA ASN A 176 -6.00 2.10 11.22
C ASN A 176 -5.75 0.60 11.22
N LEU A 177 -4.79 0.12 10.45
CA LEU A 177 -4.44 -1.29 10.37
C LEU A 177 -3.06 -1.60 10.92
N ASN A 178 -2.85 -2.85 11.35
CA ASN A 178 -1.52 -3.39 11.53
C ASN A 178 -1.04 -3.95 10.18
N PRO A 179 -0.06 -3.32 9.50
CA PRO A 179 0.30 -3.73 8.15
C PRO A 179 0.90 -5.11 8.07
N HIS A 180 1.65 -5.51 9.09
CA HIS A 180 2.29 -6.82 9.18
C HIS A 180 1.24 -7.92 9.23
N ASN A 181 0.27 -7.79 10.12
CA ASN A 181 -0.81 -8.75 10.29
C ASN A 181 -1.75 -8.75 9.09
N TYR A 182 -2.08 -7.58 8.53
CA TYR A 182 -2.86 -7.47 7.31
C TYR A 182 -2.22 -8.22 6.13
N LEU A 183 -0.92 -8.04 5.90
CA LEU A 183 -0.23 -8.70 4.77
C LEU A 183 -0.10 -10.22 4.96
N LYS A 184 0.16 -10.67 6.18
CA LYS A 184 0.13 -12.11 6.51
C LYS A 184 -1.25 -12.71 6.25
N ALA A 185 -2.30 -12.03 6.70
CA ALA A 185 -3.68 -12.46 6.50
C ALA A 185 -4.09 -12.43 5.02
N LEU A 186 -3.62 -11.46 4.23
CA LEU A 186 -3.84 -11.42 2.78
C LEU A 186 -3.14 -12.59 2.06
N PHE A 187 -1.92 -12.94 2.45
CA PHE A 187 -1.25 -14.12 1.90
C PHE A 187 -2.00 -15.41 2.26
N LEU A 188 -2.42 -15.55 3.52
CA LEU A 188 -3.25 -16.68 3.97
C LEU A 188 -4.56 -16.77 3.17
N ALA A 189 -5.23 -15.64 2.94
CA ALA A 189 -6.42 -15.60 2.10
C ALA A 189 -6.14 -16.10 0.68
N THR A 190 -4.98 -15.76 0.14
CA THR A 190 -4.55 -16.21 -1.19
C THR A 190 -4.33 -17.73 -1.22
N GLN A 191 -3.78 -18.32 -0.16
CA GLN A 191 -3.68 -19.78 -0.01
C GLN A 191 -5.05 -20.44 0.11
N HIS A 192 -5.97 -19.85 0.89
CA HIS A 192 -7.35 -20.34 0.99
C HIS A 192 -8.08 -20.31 -0.36
N LEU A 193 -7.89 -19.27 -1.16
CA LEU A 193 -8.42 -19.18 -2.52
C LEU A 193 -7.93 -20.34 -3.39
N VAL A 194 -6.61 -20.58 -3.40
CA VAL A 194 -6.01 -21.70 -4.15
C VAL A 194 -6.54 -23.05 -3.68
N ASN A 195 -6.60 -23.29 -2.37
CA ASN A 195 -7.10 -24.54 -1.81
C ASN A 195 -8.58 -24.78 -2.15
N LYS A 196 -9.40 -23.72 -2.10
CA LYS A 196 -10.81 -23.78 -2.48
C LYS A 196 -10.96 -24.16 -3.95
N ILE A 197 -10.18 -23.58 -4.84
CA ILE A 197 -10.22 -23.90 -6.28
C ILE A 197 -9.78 -25.36 -6.50
N SER A 198 -8.67 -25.79 -5.90
CA SER A 198 -8.18 -27.17 -6.00
C SER A 198 -9.20 -28.21 -5.51
N SER A 199 -9.99 -27.89 -4.48
CA SER A 199 -11.04 -28.79 -3.97
C SER A 199 -12.19 -29.02 -4.96
N THR A 200 -12.33 -28.19 -6.00
CA THR A 200 -13.37 -28.34 -7.04
C THR A 200 -12.98 -29.30 -8.17
N GLY A 201 -11.85 -30.01 -8.05
CA GLY A 201 -11.43 -31.07 -8.97
C GLY A 201 -10.50 -30.63 -10.11
N PHE A 202 -10.09 -29.36 -10.12
CA PHE A 202 -9.16 -28.80 -11.10
C PHE A 202 -8.03 -28.08 -10.35
N PRO A 203 -6.89 -28.74 -10.04
CA PRO A 203 -5.73 -28.08 -9.43
C PRO A 203 -5.03 -27.23 -10.50
N THR A 204 -5.66 -26.11 -10.86
CA THR A 204 -5.16 -25.22 -11.91
C THR A 204 -4.31 -24.10 -11.33
N LYS A 205 -4.45 -23.78 -10.04
CA LYS A 205 -3.79 -22.61 -9.43
C LYS A 205 -2.86 -23.00 -8.30
N GLU A 206 -1.70 -22.36 -8.23
CA GLU A 206 -0.69 -22.58 -7.19
C GLU A 206 -0.10 -21.25 -6.73
N ILE A 207 0.28 -21.18 -5.45
CA ILE A 207 1.03 -20.07 -4.88
C ILE A 207 2.13 -20.57 -3.95
N THR A 208 3.34 -20.04 -4.11
CA THR A 208 4.50 -20.38 -3.28
C THR A 208 5.21 -19.11 -2.84
N LEU A 209 5.63 -19.06 -1.57
CA LEU A 209 6.51 -18.02 -1.05
C LEU A 209 7.91 -18.59 -0.87
N HIS A 210 8.88 -17.96 -1.53
CA HIS A 210 10.29 -18.29 -1.44
C HIS A 210 11.00 -17.22 -0.61
N ASN A 211 11.56 -17.61 0.54
CA ASN A 211 12.42 -16.74 1.34
C ASN A 211 13.82 -16.69 0.71
N LYS A 212 13.93 -15.97 -0.41
CA LYS A 212 15.09 -15.96 -1.29
C LYS A 212 15.26 -14.60 -1.96
N LEU A 213 16.48 -14.08 -1.91
CA LEU A 213 16.89 -12.92 -2.68
C LEU A 213 17.04 -13.29 -4.17
N VAL A 214 16.40 -12.52 -5.05
CA VAL A 214 16.68 -12.50 -6.48
C VAL A 214 17.59 -11.32 -6.76
N ALA A 215 18.87 -11.60 -7.02
CA ALA A 215 19.89 -10.55 -7.17
C ALA A 215 19.96 -9.97 -8.60
N SER A 216 19.37 -10.65 -9.58
CA SER A 216 19.28 -10.23 -10.98
C SER A 216 18.10 -10.91 -11.65
N LEU A 217 17.46 -10.21 -12.59
CA LEU A 217 16.35 -10.75 -13.37
C LEU A 217 16.77 -11.95 -14.23
N SER A 218 18.04 -11.99 -14.65
CA SER A 218 18.60 -13.13 -15.40
C SER A 218 18.54 -14.46 -14.63
N GLN A 219 18.50 -14.44 -13.29
CA GLN A 219 18.40 -15.65 -12.46
C GLN A 219 17.07 -16.39 -12.62
N LEU A 220 16.03 -15.68 -13.09
CA LEU A 220 14.71 -16.25 -13.34
C LEU A 220 14.64 -16.91 -14.73
N GLY A 221 15.62 -16.65 -15.61
CA GLY A 221 15.75 -17.25 -16.93
C GLY A 221 14.45 -17.24 -17.74
N ASP A 222 14.21 -18.33 -18.47
CA ASP A 222 12.95 -18.60 -19.18
C ASP A 222 11.99 -19.49 -18.38
N GLU A 223 12.22 -19.58 -17.07
CA GLU A 223 11.39 -20.39 -16.18
C GLU A 223 9.97 -19.80 -16.01
N TYR A 224 9.86 -18.47 -16.17
CA TYR A 224 8.64 -17.70 -15.96
C TYR A 224 8.19 -16.99 -17.24
N ASP A 225 6.90 -17.08 -17.52
CA ASP A 225 6.24 -16.34 -18.60
C ASP A 225 6.10 -14.86 -18.26
N SER A 226 6.01 -14.52 -16.96
CA SER A 226 5.92 -13.13 -16.51
C SER A 226 6.66 -12.91 -15.19
N VAL A 227 7.35 -11.78 -15.07
CA VAL A 227 8.06 -11.35 -13.88
C VAL A 227 7.54 -9.98 -13.46
N ILE A 228 6.93 -9.89 -12.27
CA ILE A 228 6.37 -8.67 -11.73
C ILE A 228 7.27 -8.14 -10.61
N VAL A 229 7.95 -7.04 -10.88
CA VAL A 229 8.90 -6.38 -9.97
C VAL A 229 8.15 -5.47 -9.00
N CYS A 230 8.14 -5.84 -7.72
CA CYS A 230 7.44 -5.15 -6.62
C CYS A 230 8.39 -4.79 -5.45
N LEU A 231 9.68 -4.58 -5.74
CA LEU A 231 10.76 -4.45 -4.74
C LEU A 231 10.80 -3.10 -4.00
N GLY A 232 9.85 -2.20 -4.26
CA GLY A 232 9.83 -0.87 -3.64
C GLY A 232 11.14 -0.11 -3.87
N ALA A 233 11.76 0.38 -2.81
CA ALA A 233 13.03 1.13 -2.91
C ALA A 233 14.24 0.26 -3.27
N ARG A 234 14.16 -1.05 -3.07
CA ARG A 234 15.24 -2.00 -3.41
C ARG A 234 15.28 -2.36 -4.89
N VAL A 235 14.37 -1.84 -5.72
CA VAL A 235 14.40 -2.06 -7.17
C VAL A 235 15.72 -1.58 -7.80
N ASP A 236 16.34 -0.56 -7.21
CA ASP A 236 17.64 -0.03 -7.64
C ASP A 236 18.83 -0.98 -7.39
N MET A 237 18.61 -2.04 -6.58
CA MET A 237 19.58 -3.11 -6.35
C MET A 237 19.61 -4.15 -7.48
N LEU A 238 18.62 -4.16 -8.37
CA LEU A 238 18.65 -4.99 -9.57
C LEU A 238 19.55 -4.33 -10.63
N PRO A 239 20.63 -4.98 -11.10
CA PRO A 239 21.53 -4.40 -12.09
C PRO A 239 20.82 -3.92 -13.35
N GLU A 240 19.77 -4.62 -13.77
CA GLU A 240 19.00 -4.31 -14.98
C GLU A 240 18.19 -3.01 -14.86
N LEU A 241 17.88 -2.56 -13.64
CA LEU A 241 17.01 -1.41 -13.38
C LEU A 241 17.69 -0.27 -12.61
N SER A 242 18.91 -0.51 -12.11
CA SER A 242 19.68 0.48 -11.35
C SER A 242 19.85 1.78 -12.12
N GLY A 243 19.45 2.90 -11.52
CA GLY A 243 19.49 4.24 -12.13
C GLY A 243 18.54 4.48 -13.31
N LYS A 244 17.72 3.50 -13.73
CA LYS A 244 16.83 3.64 -14.90
C LYS A 244 15.43 4.12 -14.56
N LEU A 245 14.98 3.93 -13.32
CA LEU A 245 13.65 4.31 -12.87
C LEU A 245 13.68 5.69 -12.19
N PRO A 246 12.71 6.59 -12.46
CA PRO A 246 12.66 7.93 -11.88
C PRO A 246 12.13 7.93 -10.43
N LEU A 247 12.65 7.03 -9.60
CA LEU A 247 12.28 6.88 -8.20
C LEU A 247 13.23 7.66 -7.30
N ARG A 248 12.70 8.15 -6.18
CA ARG A 248 13.49 8.78 -5.11
C ARG A 248 13.33 7.98 -3.84
N THR A 249 14.40 7.77 -3.10
CA THR A 249 14.30 7.09 -1.81
C THR A 249 13.90 8.09 -0.72
N CYS A 250 13.09 7.64 0.23
CA CYS A 250 12.82 8.37 1.46
C CYS A 250 12.68 7.41 2.63
N ARG A 251 13.69 7.39 3.51
CA ARG A 251 13.64 6.64 4.76
C ARG A 251 12.76 7.37 5.77
N GLY A 252 11.89 6.65 6.44
CA GLY A 252 11.07 7.18 7.53
C GLY A 252 11.18 6.27 8.74
N ILE A 253 11.38 6.87 9.90
CA ILE A 253 11.40 6.19 11.20
C ILE A 253 10.05 6.40 11.89
N VAL A 254 9.53 5.32 12.46
CA VAL A 254 8.32 5.27 13.27
C VAL A 254 8.71 4.90 14.70
N ALA A 255 8.30 5.70 15.67
CA ALA A 255 8.50 5.46 17.08
C ALA A 255 7.35 4.63 17.66
N HIS A 256 7.66 3.63 18.46
CA HIS A 256 6.69 2.81 19.18
C HIS A 256 6.58 3.35 20.59
N LEU A 257 5.36 3.77 20.97
CA LEU A 257 5.10 4.36 22.27
C LEU A 257 4.16 3.48 23.08
N GLN A 258 4.43 3.39 24.38
CA GLN A 258 3.61 2.67 25.34
C GLN A 258 3.26 3.57 26.53
N LEU A 259 2.05 3.40 27.05
CA LEU A 259 1.65 4.01 28.31
C LEU A 259 1.95 3.03 29.46
N HIS A 260 2.56 3.52 30.53
CA HIS A 260 2.91 2.68 31.68
C HIS A 260 1.67 2.09 32.36
N ASP A 261 1.73 0.81 32.74
CA ASP A 261 0.61 0.11 33.39
C ASP A 261 0.22 0.68 34.75
N SER A 262 1.14 1.40 35.41
CA SER A 262 0.89 2.10 36.67
C SER A 262 0.01 3.33 36.53
N LEU A 263 -0.20 3.83 35.31
CA LEU A 263 -1.13 4.93 35.05
C LEU A 263 -2.53 4.35 34.83
N CYS A 264 -3.51 4.87 35.58
CA CYS A 264 -4.93 4.57 35.34
C CYS A 264 -5.48 5.25 34.07
N GLU A 265 -4.66 6.05 33.39
CA GLU A 265 -5.02 6.70 32.14
C GLU A 265 -4.86 5.71 30.99
N GLU A 266 -5.84 5.66 30.08
CA GLU A 266 -5.79 4.85 28.88
C GLU A 266 -6.28 5.66 27.67
N TYR A 267 -5.76 5.33 26.50
CA TYR A 267 -6.36 5.80 25.25
C TYR A 267 -7.67 5.05 25.04
N CYS A 268 -8.78 5.77 24.90
CA CYS A 268 -10.09 5.14 24.74
C CYS A 268 -10.12 4.19 23.53
N GLU A 269 -10.68 3.00 23.71
CA GLU A 269 -10.68 1.96 22.68
C GLU A 269 -11.51 2.36 21.44
N ASP A 270 -12.53 3.19 21.62
CA ASP A 270 -13.37 3.66 20.52
C ASP A 270 -12.85 4.95 19.87
N SER A 271 -11.77 5.54 20.40
CA SER A 271 -11.22 6.78 19.86
C SER A 271 -10.53 6.56 18.50
N PRO A 272 -10.68 7.51 17.54
CA PRO A 272 -10.01 7.47 16.26
C PRO A 272 -8.50 7.70 16.37
N SER A 273 -7.74 7.25 15.37
CA SER A 273 -6.35 7.67 15.23
C SER A 273 -6.24 9.16 14.86
N ILE A 274 -5.10 9.80 15.15
CA ILE A 274 -4.90 11.23 14.89
C ILE A 274 -3.93 11.43 13.73
N LEU A 275 -4.33 12.24 12.75
CA LEU A 275 -3.53 12.60 11.58
C LEU A 275 -3.23 14.10 11.56
N SER A 276 -2.05 14.51 12.02
CA SER A 276 -1.54 15.89 11.95
C SER A 276 -0.16 15.91 11.26
N ASP A 277 0.67 16.93 11.53
CA ASP A 277 2.05 17.02 11.03
C ASP A 277 2.94 15.87 11.53
N ALA A 278 2.64 15.37 12.73
CA ALA A 278 2.96 14.01 13.15
C ALA A 278 1.65 13.24 13.33
N TRP A 279 1.65 11.96 13.00
CA TRP A 279 0.49 11.09 13.13
C TRP A 279 0.63 10.14 14.32
N LEU A 280 -0.50 9.79 14.93
CA LEU A 280 -0.64 8.87 16.04
C LEU A 280 -1.55 7.72 15.59
N ALA A 281 -0.95 6.58 15.30
CA ALA A 281 -1.69 5.38 14.89
C ALA A 281 -1.89 4.46 16.08
N VAL A 282 -3.12 4.41 16.58
CA VAL A 282 -3.49 3.74 17.83
C VAL A 282 -3.54 2.23 17.61
N GLN A 283 -2.67 1.48 18.28
CA GLN A 283 -2.57 0.01 18.16
C GLN A 283 -3.26 -0.73 19.33
N GLY A 284 -3.66 -0.01 20.37
CA GLY A 284 -4.35 -0.52 21.57
C GLY A 284 -4.58 0.63 22.56
N SER A 285 -5.24 0.37 23.68
CA SER A 285 -5.47 1.41 24.71
C SER A 285 -4.18 1.97 25.32
N LYS A 286 -3.11 1.16 25.32
CA LYS A 286 -1.77 1.53 25.85
C LYS A 286 -0.64 1.46 24.84
N ARG A 287 -0.93 1.23 23.56
CA ARG A 287 0.11 1.13 22.50
C ARG A 287 -0.26 2.00 21.31
N LEU A 288 0.70 2.79 20.83
CA LEU A 288 0.53 3.57 19.62
C LEU A 288 1.85 3.68 18.85
N LEU A 289 1.72 3.98 17.56
CA LEU A 289 2.83 4.34 16.70
C LEU A 289 2.81 5.85 16.45
N LEU A 290 3.97 6.49 16.57
CA LEU A 290 4.17 7.90 16.29
C LEU A 290 5.07 8.03 15.06
N GLY A 291 4.61 8.72 14.03
CA GLY A 291 5.42 8.89 12.84
C GLY A 291 5.10 10.08 11.95
N SER A 292 5.84 10.25 10.86
CA SER A 292 7.16 9.64 10.62
C SER A 292 8.18 10.73 10.30
N THR A 293 9.45 10.42 10.48
CA THR A 293 10.54 11.23 9.93
C THR A 293 10.61 11.10 8.41
N TRP A 294 11.41 11.97 7.77
CA TRP A 294 11.59 12.03 6.32
C TRP A 294 13.05 12.33 6.00
N ASP A 295 13.81 11.27 5.70
CA ASP A 295 15.19 11.32 5.26
C ASP A 295 15.24 11.01 3.76
N TRP A 296 15.34 12.07 2.94
CA TRP A 296 15.31 12.00 1.48
C TRP A 296 16.65 11.57 0.91
N GLU A 297 16.62 10.84 -0.20
CA GLU A 297 17.81 10.31 -0.89
C GLU A 297 18.66 9.36 -0.03
N SER A 298 18.07 8.89 1.08
CA SER A 298 18.69 7.93 1.99
C SER A 298 19.05 6.64 1.26
N ARG A 299 20.26 6.16 1.50
CA ARG A 299 20.76 4.84 1.07
C ARG A 299 20.79 3.83 2.21
N ASN A 300 20.27 4.20 3.39
CA ASN A 300 20.17 3.30 4.53
C ASN A 300 18.91 2.44 4.43
N PHE A 301 19.05 1.20 3.97
CA PHE A 301 17.95 0.23 3.85
C PHE A 301 17.72 -0.61 5.11
N SER A 302 18.43 -0.32 6.20
CA SER A 302 18.24 -1.01 7.47
C SER A 302 16.90 -0.64 8.10
N SER A 303 16.14 -1.67 8.50
CA SER A 303 14.95 -1.54 9.33
C SER A 303 15.29 -1.37 10.81
N ILE A 304 16.50 -1.76 11.22
CA ILE A 304 17.02 -1.60 12.58
C ILE A 304 17.36 -0.13 12.80
N VAL A 305 16.89 0.39 13.93
CA VAL A 305 17.07 1.77 14.37
C VAL A 305 17.86 1.76 15.69
N SER A 306 18.94 2.52 15.78
CA SER A 306 19.71 2.60 17.02
C SER A 306 18.95 3.36 18.11
N SER A 307 19.37 3.21 19.38
CA SER A 307 18.77 3.97 20.50
C SER A 307 18.91 5.49 20.32
N GLU A 308 20.01 5.94 19.72
CA GLU A 308 20.27 7.35 19.41
C GLU A 308 19.33 7.84 18.30
N GLU A 309 19.18 7.08 17.20
CA GLU A 309 18.24 7.41 16.12
C GLU A 309 16.79 7.43 16.61
N ALA A 310 16.42 6.49 17.49
CA ALA A 310 15.09 6.41 18.06
C ALA A 310 14.81 7.61 18.98
N SER A 311 15.79 7.99 19.82
CA SER A 311 15.69 9.17 20.69
C SER A 311 15.62 10.47 19.88
N GLY A 312 16.46 10.61 18.85
CA GLY A 312 16.42 11.76 17.93
C GLY A 312 15.09 11.85 17.16
N THR A 313 14.54 10.71 16.75
CA THR A 313 13.21 10.63 16.14
C THR A 313 12.13 11.14 17.09
N LEU A 314 12.15 10.73 18.36
CA LEU A 314 11.18 11.20 19.35
C LEU A 314 11.32 12.71 19.58
N GLN A 315 12.55 13.23 19.72
CA GLN A 315 12.80 14.67 19.86
C GLN A 315 12.24 15.48 18.69
N GLN A 316 12.29 14.95 17.46
CA GLN A 316 11.74 15.59 16.27
C GLN A 316 10.20 15.54 16.22
N LEU A 317 9.59 14.42 16.59
CA LEU A 317 8.16 14.17 16.38
C LEU A 317 7.29 14.59 17.57
N LEU A 318 7.80 14.49 18.79
CA LEU A 318 7.03 14.75 20.00
C LEU A 318 6.46 16.17 20.06
N PRO A 319 7.21 17.26 19.71
CA PRO A 319 6.65 18.61 19.72
C PRO A 319 5.46 18.77 18.78
N LYS A 320 5.48 18.10 17.62
CA LYS A 320 4.39 18.14 16.63
C LYS A 320 3.16 17.36 17.12
N ALA A 321 3.39 16.21 17.73
CA ALA A 321 2.30 15.39 18.28
C ALA A 321 1.64 16.07 19.49
N SER A 322 2.43 16.67 20.39
CA SER A 322 1.92 17.33 21.60
C SER A 322 1.10 18.58 21.30
N MET A 323 1.26 19.20 20.13
CA MET A 323 0.40 20.31 19.69
C MET A 323 -1.07 19.91 19.56
N VAL A 324 -1.35 18.66 19.16
CA VAL A 324 -2.72 18.16 18.96
C VAL A 324 -3.16 17.18 20.05
N TYR A 325 -2.22 16.49 20.70
CA TYR A 325 -2.50 15.56 21.78
C TYR A 325 -1.46 15.69 22.91
N PRO A 326 -1.60 16.67 23.82
CA PRO A 326 -0.59 16.98 24.84
C PRO A 326 -0.22 15.80 25.75
N GLN A 327 -1.17 14.89 26.00
CA GLN A 327 -0.96 13.71 26.84
C GLN A 327 0.06 12.73 26.26
N ILE A 328 0.45 12.86 24.99
CA ILE A 328 1.50 12.04 24.38
C ILE A 328 2.83 12.12 25.14
N THR A 329 3.07 13.22 25.85
CA THR A 329 4.28 13.44 26.66
C THR A 329 4.42 12.47 27.85
N LYS A 330 3.33 11.81 28.25
CA LYS A 330 3.33 10.76 29.28
C LYS A 330 3.70 9.38 28.74
N TRP A 331 3.77 9.21 27.42
CA TRP A 331 4.04 7.93 26.79
C TRP A 331 5.55 7.71 26.65
N THR A 332 6.00 6.47 26.85
CA THR A 332 7.41 6.11 26.81
C THR A 332 7.75 5.41 25.51
N LEU A 333 8.96 5.69 25.01
CA LEU A 333 9.51 5.03 23.84
C LEU A 333 9.91 3.60 24.18
N THR A 334 9.32 2.62 23.50
CA THR A 334 9.64 1.19 23.67
C THR A 334 10.41 0.62 22.51
N GLY A 335 10.45 1.32 21.37
CA GLY A 335 11.25 0.94 20.21
C GLY A 335 11.04 1.88 19.04
N ALA A 336 11.73 1.61 17.94
CA ALA A 336 11.52 2.30 16.67
C ALA A 336 11.86 1.37 15.51
N GLN A 337 11.25 1.62 14.36
CA GLN A 337 11.53 0.89 13.12
C GLN A 337 11.63 1.86 11.95
N ALA A 338 12.45 1.50 10.96
CA ALA A 338 12.64 2.30 9.76
C ALA A 338 12.19 1.57 8.49
N GLY A 339 11.58 2.31 7.58
CA GLY A 339 11.22 1.83 6.25
C GLY A 339 11.69 2.79 5.17
N VAL A 340 12.25 2.26 4.07
CA VAL A 340 12.63 3.06 2.90
C VAL A 340 11.54 3.02 1.85
N ARG A 341 10.91 4.17 1.62
CA ARG A 341 9.86 4.32 0.61
C ARG A 341 10.50 4.62 -0.74
N ALA A 342 10.01 3.95 -1.79
CA ALA A 342 10.20 4.42 -3.16
C ALA A 342 9.15 5.50 -3.43
N MET A 343 9.58 6.74 -3.51
CA MET A 343 8.76 7.90 -3.83
C MET A 343 8.72 8.07 -5.35
N PRO A 344 7.54 8.25 -5.95
CA PRO A 344 7.43 8.49 -7.38
C PRO A 344 8.00 9.86 -7.77
N PRO A 345 8.23 10.12 -9.07
CA PRO A 345 8.63 11.44 -9.53
C PRO A 345 7.54 12.47 -9.23
N LEU A 346 7.92 13.74 -9.15
CA LEU A 346 6.97 14.85 -9.14
C LEU A 346 6.73 15.27 -10.59
N THR A 347 5.48 15.22 -11.01
CA THR A 347 5.04 15.72 -12.33
C THR A 347 4.09 16.90 -12.15
N PRO A 348 3.86 17.72 -13.19
CA PRO A 348 2.81 18.75 -13.16
C PRO A 348 1.42 18.19 -12.81
N GLN A 349 1.17 16.91 -13.14
CA GLN A 349 -0.10 16.23 -12.89
C GLN A 349 -0.17 15.62 -11.48
N GLY A 350 0.96 15.54 -10.76
CA GLY A 350 1.04 14.94 -9.43
C GLY A 350 2.18 13.93 -9.29
N SER A 351 2.17 13.19 -8.18
CA SER A 351 3.16 12.15 -7.90
C SER A 351 2.46 10.78 -7.97
N PHE A 352 2.58 10.12 -9.12
CA PHE A 352 1.88 8.88 -9.42
C PHE A 352 2.82 7.67 -9.35
N PRO A 353 2.35 6.53 -8.82
CA PRO A 353 3.07 5.27 -8.91
C PRO A 353 3.43 4.89 -10.35
N LEU A 354 4.46 4.07 -10.49
CA LEU A 354 4.97 3.59 -11.78
C LEU A 354 4.41 2.20 -12.03
N LEU A 355 3.60 2.05 -13.08
CA LEU A 355 3.16 0.76 -13.61
C LEU A 355 3.61 0.57 -15.06
N GLY A 356 3.65 -0.68 -15.49
CA GLY A 356 3.77 -1.06 -16.89
C GLY A 356 4.87 -2.09 -17.15
N SER A 357 4.94 -2.55 -18.40
CA SER A 357 6.03 -3.36 -18.91
C SER A 357 7.34 -2.57 -18.85
N ILE A 358 8.42 -3.27 -18.52
CA ILE A 358 9.78 -2.77 -18.44
C ILE A 358 10.73 -3.55 -19.35
N ASP A 359 10.20 -4.27 -20.35
CA ASP A 359 11.00 -5.09 -21.28
C ASP A 359 12.09 -4.25 -21.96
N ASP A 360 11.75 -3.03 -22.41
CA ASP A 360 12.68 -2.07 -23.02
C ASP A 360 13.85 -1.69 -22.09
N LEU A 361 13.62 -1.68 -20.77
CA LEU A 361 14.66 -1.37 -19.79
C LEU A 361 15.58 -2.56 -19.50
N VAL A 362 15.03 -3.76 -19.57
CA VAL A 362 15.73 -5.02 -19.29
C VAL A 362 16.49 -5.54 -20.53
N GLY A 363 16.17 -5.01 -21.72
CA GLY A 363 16.78 -5.43 -22.98
C GLY A 363 16.15 -6.70 -23.56
N GLY A 364 14.90 -6.98 -23.22
CA GLY A 364 14.14 -8.08 -23.80
C GLY A 364 13.54 -7.71 -25.16
N ASP A 365 13.33 -8.72 -26.02
CA ASP A 365 12.41 -8.59 -27.15
C ASP A 365 11.02 -8.20 -26.61
N CYS A 366 10.27 -7.32 -27.30
CA CYS A 366 8.96 -6.77 -26.88
C CYS A 366 7.89 -7.84 -26.61
N SER A 367 8.05 -8.60 -25.53
CA SER A 367 7.33 -9.85 -25.23
C SER A 367 6.40 -9.74 -24.01
N SER A 368 6.28 -8.56 -23.39
CA SER A 368 5.44 -8.35 -22.20
C SER A 368 5.79 -9.29 -21.05
N LYS A 369 7.08 -9.57 -20.86
CA LYS A 369 7.60 -10.50 -19.85
C LYS A 369 7.80 -9.81 -18.51
N TYR A 370 8.44 -8.63 -18.50
CA TYR A 370 8.78 -7.93 -17.27
C TYR A 370 7.81 -6.78 -17.00
N TRP A 371 7.28 -6.73 -15.78
CA TRP A 371 6.29 -5.74 -15.33
C TRP A 371 6.76 -5.05 -14.05
N LEU A 372 6.36 -3.80 -13.84
CA LEU A 372 6.70 -3.03 -12.64
C LEU A 372 5.44 -2.59 -11.89
N ILE A 373 5.50 -2.68 -10.55
CA ILE A 373 4.67 -1.89 -9.63
C ILE A 373 5.63 -1.19 -8.68
N GLY A 374 5.88 0.11 -8.90
CA GLY A 374 6.89 0.89 -8.18
C GLY A 374 6.38 2.25 -7.72
N GLY A 375 7.16 2.93 -6.88
CA GLY A 375 6.87 4.33 -6.52
C GLY A 375 5.57 4.53 -5.73
N LEU A 376 5.19 3.61 -4.86
CA LEU A 376 3.96 3.73 -4.07
C LEU A 376 4.00 4.87 -3.02
N GLY A 377 5.21 5.31 -2.64
CA GLY A 377 5.43 6.38 -1.68
C GLY A 377 4.70 6.19 -0.34
N ALA A 378 4.19 7.28 0.23
CA ALA A 378 3.48 7.27 1.51
C ALA A 378 2.01 6.80 1.43
N ARG A 379 1.51 6.47 0.22
CA ARG A 379 0.11 6.09 -0.02
C ARG A 379 -0.03 4.66 -0.54
N GLY A 380 1.04 3.87 -0.45
CA GLY A 380 1.05 2.51 -0.98
C GLY A 380 -0.06 1.61 -0.43
N LEU A 381 -0.41 1.77 0.84
CA LEU A 381 -1.47 1.01 1.50
C LEU A 381 -2.88 1.34 0.98
N LEU A 382 -3.10 2.52 0.40
CA LEU A 382 -4.37 2.84 -0.27
C LEU A 382 -4.36 2.30 -1.70
N TYR A 383 -3.27 2.52 -2.42
CA TYR A 383 -3.20 2.26 -3.86
C TYR A 383 -2.98 0.78 -4.20
N HIS A 384 -2.38 -0.03 -3.32
CA HIS A 384 -1.87 -1.36 -3.71
C HIS A 384 -2.95 -2.30 -4.23
N GLY A 385 -4.15 -2.28 -3.66
CA GLY A 385 -5.25 -3.13 -4.12
C GLY A 385 -5.57 -2.88 -5.59
N TRP A 386 -5.91 -1.64 -5.91
CA TRP A 386 -6.27 -1.26 -7.27
C TRP A 386 -5.11 -1.39 -8.27
N LEU A 387 -3.89 -1.03 -7.87
CA LEU A 387 -2.71 -1.17 -8.74
C LEU A 387 -2.36 -2.63 -9.01
N GLY A 388 -2.42 -3.49 -8.00
CA GLY A 388 -2.20 -4.93 -8.17
C GLY A 388 -3.25 -5.57 -9.09
N LYS A 389 -4.51 -5.14 -8.99
CA LYS A 389 -5.58 -5.54 -9.90
C LYS A 389 -5.30 -5.15 -11.35
N LEU A 390 -4.94 -3.89 -11.60
CA LEU A 390 -4.62 -3.40 -12.94
C LEU A 390 -3.43 -4.16 -13.54
N THR A 391 -2.37 -4.36 -12.76
CA THR A 391 -1.20 -5.12 -13.24
C THR A 391 -1.54 -6.58 -13.52
N ALA A 392 -2.33 -7.24 -12.66
CA ALA A 392 -2.76 -8.62 -12.91
C ALA A 392 -3.56 -8.73 -14.22
N GLN A 393 -4.48 -7.79 -14.49
CA GLN A 393 -5.23 -7.74 -15.74
C GLN A 393 -4.31 -7.49 -16.95
N ALA A 394 -3.33 -6.60 -16.82
CA ALA A 394 -2.35 -6.33 -17.87
C ALA A 394 -1.50 -7.57 -18.19
N VAL A 395 -1.02 -8.28 -17.17
CA VAL A 395 -0.27 -9.54 -17.29
C VAL A 395 -1.12 -10.62 -17.97
N LEU A 396 -2.35 -10.84 -17.51
CA LEU A 396 -3.26 -11.87 -18.07
C LEU A 396 -3.67 -11.59 -19.52
N SER A 397 -3.67 -10.32 -19.94
CA SER A 397 -3.95 -9.91 -21.32
C SER A 397 -2.69 -9.72 -22.17
N SER A 398 -1.51 -9.89 -21.60
CA SER A 398 -0.21 -9.60 -22.21
C SER A 398 -0.17 -8.21 -22.87
N GLY A 399 -0.72 -7.19 -22.19
CA GLY A 399 -0.83 -5.85 -22.75
C GLY A 399 -1.17 -4.74 -21.76
N GLU A 400 -0.74 -3.52 -22.07
CA GLU A 400 -0.91 -2.35 -21.19
C GLU A 400 -2.25 -1.62 -21.36
N GLY A 401 -3.16 -2.12 -22.21
CA GLY A 401 -4.38 -1.39 -22.61
C GLY A 401 -5.34 -1.05 -21.45
N VAL A 402 -5.24 -1.76 -20.33
CA VAL A 402 -6.02 -1.51 -19.11
C VAL A 402 -5.37 -0.48 -18.18
N LEU A 403 -4.10 -0.13 -18.39
CA LEU A 403 -3.35 0.76 -17.51
C LEU A 403 -3.64 2.23 -17.82
N PRO A 404 -4.05 3.05 -16.83
CA PRO A 404 -4.18 4.48 -17.00
C PRO A 404 -2.86 5.14 -17.48
N PRO A 405 -2.92 6.11 -18.41
CA PRO A 405 -1.73 6.75 -18.96
C PRO A 405 -0.90 7.49 -17.92
N GLU A 406 -1.51 7.98 -16.83
CA GLU A 406 -0.79 8.61 -15.73
C GLU A 406 0.25 7.67 -15.10
N LEU A 407 -0.06 6.38 -15.01
CA LEU A 407 0.78 5.36 -14.40
C LEU A 407 1.89 4.83 -15.32
N THR A 408 1.80 5.06 -16.63
CA THR A 408 2.81 4.66 -17.63
C THR A 408 3.58 5.85 -18.21
N SER A 409 3.13 7.09 -17.92
CA SER A 409 3.72 8.34 -18.42
C SER A 409 5.22 8.51 -18.10
N TRP A 410 5.67 7.88 -17.02
CA TRP A 410 7.08 7.88 -16.60
C TRP A 410 8.02 7.30 -17.66
N LYS A 411 7.54 6.40 -18.53
CA LYS A 411 8.32 5.85 -19.65
C LYS A 411 8.77 6.91 -20.67
N LYS A 412 8.03 8.02 -20.75
CA LYS A 412 8.35 9.15 -21.64
C LYS A 412 9.31 10.16 -21.00
N MET A 413 9.58 10.02 -19.70
CA MET A 413 10.55 10.87 -19.03
C MET A 413 11.95 10.46 -19.51
N LYS A 414 12.70 11.41 -20.08
CA LYS A 414 14.11 11.17 -20.41
C LYS A 414 14.83 10.82 -19.10
N SER A 415 15.55 9.70 -19.08
CA SER A 415 16.53 9.45 -18.01
C SER A 415 17.49 10.64 -17.97
N LYS A 416 17.60 11.30 -16.82
CA LYS A 416 18.56 12.38 -16.63
C LYS A 416 19.97 11.84 -16.55
#